data_AF-A0A7X4CDI1-F1
#
_entry.id   AF-A0A7X4CDI1-F1
#
_cell.length_a   1.000
_cell.length_b   1.000
_cell.length_c   1.000
_cell.angle_alpha   90.00
_cell.angle_beta   90.00
_cell.angle_gamma   90.00
#
_symmetry.space_group_name_H-M   'P 1'
#
loop_
_entity.id
_entity.type
_entity.pdbx_description
1 polymer ?
#
loop_
_entity_poly.entity_id
_entity_poly.type
_entity_poly.pdbx_seq_one_letter_code
_entity_poly.pdbx_strand_id
1 'polypeptide(L)' 'SLPPPPKLDEMIFIANKLSEPFSFVRIDMFSLNSKIRVGEITNLPDSGLGKFFPSEVEYDLGKFF' A
#
# COMPACT_ATOMS: atom_id res chain seq x y z
N SER A 1 -13.61 13.43 11.61
CA SER A 1 -12.69 12.34 11.21
C SER A 1 -12.98 11.13 12.07
N LEU A 2 -12.75 9.92 11.54
CA LEU A 2 -12.81 8.70 12.36
C LEU A 2 -11.51 8.58 13.19
N PRO A 3 -11.57 8.04 14.42
CA PRO A 3 -10.37 7.77 15.19
C PRO A 3 -9.51 6.70 14.49
N PRO A 4 -8.17 6.75 14.65
CA PRO A 4 -7.30 5.70 14.15
C PRO A 4 -7.63 4.34 14.78
N PRO A 5 -7.33 3.23 14.09
CA PRO A 5 -7.53 1.89 14.64
C PRO A 5 -6.62 1.68 15.88
N PRO A 6 -7.07 0.93 16.90
CA PRO A 6 -6.33 0.76 18.16
C PRO A 6 -4.91 0.20 18.04
N LYS A 7 -4.59 -0.47 16.93
CA LYS A 7 -3.30 -1.11 16.67
C LYS A 7 -2.62 -0.56 15.42
N LEU A 8 -2.80 0.72 15.13
CA LEU A 8 -2.24 1.36 13.95
C LEU A 8 -0.73 1.13 13.81
N ASP A 9 0.03 1.25 14.90
CA ASP A 9 1.49 1.06 14.88
C ASP A 9 1.87 -0.37 14.48
N GLU A 10 1.14 -1.37 14.97
CA GLU A 10 1.34 -2.78 14.60
C GLU A 10 0.97 -3.02 13.12
N MET A 11 -0.09 -2.39 12.64
CA MET A 11 -0.48 -2.44 11.22
C MET A 11 0.60 -1.82 10.33
N ILE A 12 1.17 -0.67 10.71
CA ILE A 12 2.29 -0.02 9.99
C ILE A 12 3.52 -0.91 9.99
N PHE A 13 3.86 -1.53 11.13
CA PHE A 13 4.98 -2.46 11.22
C PHE A 13 4.80 -3.66 10.27
N ILE A 14 3.61 -4.27 10.26
CA ILE A 14 3.29 -5.39 9.36
C ILE A 14 3.39 -4.96 7.90
N ALA A 15 2.84 -3.79 7.54
CA ALA A 15 2.89 -3.27 6.19
C ALA A 15 4.34 -3.07 5.72
N ASN A 16 5.21 -2.48 6.55
CA ASN A 16 6.63 -2.29 6.26
C ASN A 16 7.36 -3.62 6.03
N LYS A 17 7.03 -4.66 6.80
CA LYS A 17 7.63 -5.99 6.64
C LYS A 17 7.19 -6.70 5.37
N LEU A 18 5.91 -6.61 5.04
CA LEU A 18 5.36 -7.23 3.84
C LEU A 18 5.76 -6.50 2.55
N SER A 19 6.09 -5.20 2.63
CA SER A 19 6.52 -4.41 1.48
C SER A 19 8.00 -4.54 1.12
N GLU A 20 8.85 -5.11 1.99
CA GLU A 20 10.30 -5.24 1.76
C GLU A 20 10.71 -5.74 0.36
N PRO A 21 10.03 -6.72 -0.27
CA PRO A 21 10.41 -7.20 -1.60
C PRO A 21 9.83 -6.38 -2.78
N PHE A 22 9.03 -5.34 -2.54
CA PHE A 22 8.33 -4.60 -3.59
C PHE A 22 8.73 -3.13 -3.65
N SER A 23 8.96 -2.59 -4.86
CA SER A 23 9.18 -1.15 -5.04
C SER A 23 7.93 -0.32 -4.74
N PHE A 24 6.75 -0.87 -5.04
CA PHE A 24 5.45 -0.27 -4.71
C PHE A 24 4.40 -1.37 -4.53
N VAL A 25 3.66 -1.35 -3.42
CA VAL A 25 2.60 -2.32 -3.13
C VAL A 25 1.53 -1.69 -2.23
N ARG A 26 0.26 -2.03 -2.46
CA ARG A 26 -0.83 -1.73 -1.52
C ARG A 26 -1.12 -2.97 -0.68
N ILE A 27 -1.24 -2.80 0.62
CA ILE A 27 -1.57 -3.89 1.55
C ILE A 27 -2.86 -3.51 2.28
N ASP A 28 -3.94 -4.21 1.98
CA ASP A 28 -5.24 -3.98 2.57
C ASP A 28 -5.38 -4.83 3.84
N MET A 29 -5.64 -4.17 4.98
CA MET A 29 -5.70 -4.81 6.30
C MET A 29 -7.00 -4.51 7.03
N PHE A 30 -7.44 -5.46 7.85
CA PHE A 30 -8.58 -5.33 8.74
C PHE A 30 -8.15 -5.49 10.20
N SER A 31 -8.72 -4.67 11.08
CA SER A 31 -8.58 -4.81 12.53
C SER A 31 -9.93 -5.23 13.12
N LEU A 32 -10.08 -6.51 13.46
CA LEU A 32 -11.28 -7.06 14.08
C LEU A 32 -10.93 -7.61 15.46
N ASN A 33 -11.58 -7.10 16.53
CA ASN A 33 -11.35 -7.54 17.91
C ASN A 33 -9.85 -7.54 18.29
N SER A 34 -9.13 -6.48 17.91
CA SER A 34 -7.68 -6.32 18.13
C SER A 34 -6.80 -7.38 17.45
N LYS A 35 -7.36 -8.13 16.49
CA LYS A 35 -6.61 -9.00 15.57
C LYS A 35 -6.48 -8.30 14.23
N ILE A 36 -5.25 -8.23 13.73
CA ILE A 36 -4.93 -7.71 12.41
C ILE A 36 -4.99 -8.87 11.41
N ARG A 37 -5.63 -8.66 10.27
CA ARG A 37 -5.67 -9.60 9.15
C ARG A 37 -5.29 -8.87 7.87
N VAL A 38 -4.42 -9.49 7.07
CA VAL A 38 -4.14 -9.06 5.70
C VAL A 38 -5.21 -9.65 4.80
N GLY A 39 -5.92 -8.79 4.07
CA GLY A 39 -6.94 -9.19 3.11
C GLY A 39 -6.37 -9.36 1.71
N GLU A 40 -5.65 -8.35 1.23
CA GLU A 40 -5.11 -8.29 -0.12
C GLU A 40 -3.71 -7.66 -0.10
N ILE A 41 -2.85 -8.13 -1.02
CA ILE A 41 -1.59 -7.49 -1.38
C ILE A 41 -1.66 -7.26 -2.89
N THR A 42 -1.74 -5.99 -3.31
CA THR A 42 -1.88 -5.61 -4.72
C THR A 42 -0.59 -4.97 -5.21
N ASN A 43 0.08 -5.64 -6.14
CA ASN A 43 1.22 -5.09 -6.88
C ASN A 43 0.71 -4.13 -7.96
N LEU A 44 1.18 -2.87 -7.91
CA LEU A 44 0.76 -1.77 -8.80
C LEU A 44 -0.76 -1.46 -8.70
N PRO A 45 -1.15 -0.22 -8.39
CA PRO A 45 -2.56 0.13 -8.33
C PRO A 45 -3.15 0.08 -9.75
N ASP A 46 -4.46 -0.15 -9.84
CA ASP A 46 -5.22 -0.11 -11.10
C ASP A 46 -4.74 -1.12 -12.17
N SER A 47 -4.27 -2.29 -11.73
CA SER A 47 -3.66 -3.34 -12.59
C SER A 47 -2.46 -2.86 -13.41
N GLY A 48 -1.78 -1.79 -12.95
CA GLY A 48 -0.68 -1.16 -13.70
C GLY A 48 -1.14 -0.31 -14.90
N LEU A 49 -2.45 -0.07 -15.05
CA LEU A 49 -3.02 0.78 -16.10
C LEU A 49 -3.40 2.18 -15.60
N GLY A 50 -3.18 2.44 -14.30
CA GLY A 50 -3.45 3.73 -13.69
C GLY A 50 -2.53 4.79 -14.28
N LYS A 51 -3.13 5.83 -14.86
CA LYS A 51 -2.37 6.98 -15.39
C LYS A 51 -1.91 7.86 -14.26
N PHE A 52 -0.66 8.31 -14.31
CA PHE A 52 -0.20 9.33 -13.37
C PHE A 52 -0.69 10.70 -13.83
N PHE A 53 -1.14 11.52 -12.87
CA PHE A 53 -1.43 12.92 -13.12
C PHE A 53 -0.60 13.80 -12.18
N PRO A 54 0.14 14.79 -12.71
CA PRO A 54 0.21 15.15 -14.13
C PRO A 54 1.09 14.15 -14.92
N SER A 55 0.93 14.08 -16.24
CA SER A 55 1.49 13.01 -17.10
C SER A 55 3.03 12.95 -17.12
N GLU A 56 3.70 14.04 -16.76
CA GLU A 56 5.16 14.12 -16.65
C GLU A 56 5.71 13.18 -15.59
N VAL A 57 4.92 12.92 -14.54
CA VAL A 57 5.28 11.98 -13.47
C VAL A 57 5.43 10.57 -14.02
N GLU A 58 4.59 10.17 -14.99
CA GLU A 58 4.67 8.86 -15.63
C GLU A 58 5.99 8.71 -16.41
N TYR A 59 6.39 9.78 -17.12
CA TYR A 59 7.65 9.81 -17.86
C TYR A 59 8.87 9.76 -16.93
N ASP A 60 8.83 10.48 -15.82
CA ASP A 60 9.92 10.46 -14.84
C ASP A 60 10.01 9.12 -14.13
N LEU A 61 8.88 8.49 -13.78
CA LEU A 61 8.86 7.16 -13.17
C LEU A 61 9.46 6.10 -14.10
N GLY A 62 9.14 6.18 -15.39
CA GLY A 62 9.67 5.29 -16.43
C GLY A 62 11.19 5.38 -16.62
N LYS A 63 11.89 6.37 -16.04
CA LYS A 63 13.37 6.44 -16.05
C LYS A 63 14.00 5.57 -14.96
N PHE A 64 13.24 5.12 -13.97
CA PHE A 64 13.73 4.33 -12.84
C PHE A 64 13.55 2.82 -13.03
N PHE A 65 12.88 2.39 -14.09
CA PHE A 65 12.63 1.00 -14.47
C PHE A 65 13.17 0.72 -15.88
#